data_AF-A0A7X1M1R5-F1
#
_entry.id   AF-A0A7X1M1R5-F1
#
_cell.length_a   1.000
_cell.length_b   1.000
_cell.length_c   1.000
_cell.angle_alpha   90.00
_cell.angle_beta   90.00
_cell.angle_gamma   90.00
#
_symmetry.space_group_name_H-M   'P 1'
#
loop_
_entity.id
_entity.type
_entity.pdbx_description
1 polymer ?
#
loop_
_entity_poly.entity_id
_entity_poly.type
_entity_poly.pdbx_seq_one_letter_code
_entity_poly.pdbx_strand_id
1 'polypeptide(L)'
;MCPDPTGYLEAMAENVSLTLLDQDRERLDRLAKVRKDKAVWEHQRTYEQSKRQYLGEDVLKDTGSAVVWWLAKNDEHVEKTVADLALLARLASAANDTDIPERLQNLLAQLPDERPAPEFPERIPAPVPEERSAADHLSEFFDAMGFAEGDVRRAMLAQQISRIVKEQNRYETAEDLLRRFDPPAPFTPDNGEEPDSRSGPPNAHTEAPTTQE
;
A
#
# COMPACT_ATOMS: atom_id res chain seq x y z
N MET A 1 -37.23 -20.76 -46.18
CA MET A 1 -37.91 -20.78 -44.87
C MET A 1 -39.35 -21.19 -45.10
N CYS A 2 -39.77 -22.35 -44.59
CA CYS A 2 -41.18 -22.75 -44.62
C CYS A 2 -41.91 -22.07 -43.44
N PRO A 3 -43.08 -21.47 -43.66
CA PRO A 3 -43.86 -20.86 -42.57
C PRO A 3 -44.38 -21.94 -41.62
N ASP A 4 -44.29 -21.70 -40.31
CA ASP A 4 -44.85 -22.58 -39.28
C ASP A 4 -46.39 -22.49 -39.30
N PRO A 5 -47.11 -23.62 -39.58
CA PRO A 5 -48.56 -23.64 -39.68
C PRO A 5 -49.28 -23.49 -38.33
N THR A 6 -48.55 -23.51 -37.20
CA THR A 6 -49.13 -23.50 -35.84
C THR A 6 -49.49 -22.09 -35.34
N GLY A 7 -49.03 -21.03 -36.01
CA GLY A 7 -49.37 -19.63 -35.68
C GLY A 7 -48.67 -19.06 -34.44
N TYR A 8 -47.78 -19.82 -33.80
CA TYR A 8 -46.98 -19.38 -32.65
C TYR A 8 -45.50 -19.68 -32.91
N LEU A 9 -44.71 -18.63 -33.12
CA LEU A 9 -43.26 -18.72 -33.30
C LEU A 9 -42.57 -18.11 -32.08
N GLU A 10 -41.90 -18.94 -31.28
CA GLU A 10 -40.99 -18.48 -30.23
C GLU A 10 -39.59 -18.34 -30.83
N ALA A 11 -39.14 -17.10 -31.00
CA ALA A 11 -37.83 -16.79 -31.54
C ALA A 11 -36.99 -16.05 -30.48
N MET A 12 -35.84 -16.62 -30.13
CA MET A 12 -34.82 -15.97 -29.30
C MET A 12 -33.65 -15.54 -30.18
N ALA A 13 -33.18 -14.32 -29.99
CA ALA A 13 -31.92 -13.87 -30.57
C ALA A 13 -30.78 -14.35 -29.66
N GLU A 14 -29.90 -15.19 -30.19
CA GLU A 14 -28.76 -15.72 -29.44
C GLU A 14 -27.65 -14.66 -29.23
N ASN A 15 -27.48 -13.75 -30.20
CA ASN A 15 -26.41 -12.75 -30.18
C ASN A 15 -26.94 -11.37 -30.59
N VAL A 16 -27.12 -10.50 -29.61
CA VAL A 16 -27.52 -9.09 -29.81
C VAL A 16 -26.32 -8.20 -29.50
N SER A 17 -25.76 -7.56 -30.52
CA SER A 17 -24.70 -6.56 -30.36
C SER A 17 -25.26 -5.15 -30.50
N LEU A 18 -24.83 -4.24 -29.63
CA LEU A 18 -25.22 -2.83 -29.67
C LEU A 18 -23.96 -1.98 -29.89
N THR A 19 -23.96 -1.17 -30.95
CA THR A 19 -22.88 -0.24 -31.27
C THR A 19 -23.21 1.15 -30.73
N LEU A 20 -22.39 1.63 -29.80
CA LEU A 20 -22.51 2.98 -29.22
C LEU A 20 -21.54 3.94 -29.89
N LEU A 21 -21.91 5.23 -29.89
CA LEU A 21 -20.97 6.32 -30.17
C LEU A 21 -19.90 6.36 -29.08
N ASP A 22 -18.66 6.73 -29.43
CA ASP A 22 -17.54 6.73 -28.49
C ASP A 22 -17.81 7.60 -27.25
N GLN A 23 -18.47 8.75 -27.42
CA GLN A 23 -18.86 9.64 -26.32
C GLN A 23 -19.80 8.97 -25.31
N ASP A 24 -20.75 8.16 -25.79
CA ASP A 24 -21.69 7.46 -24.94
C ASP A 24 -21.02 6.27 -24.23
N ARG A 25 -20.09 5.57 -24.91
CA ARG A 25 -19.28 4.52 -24.29
C ARG A 25 -18.43 5.09 -23.14
N GLU A 26 -17.70 6.18 -23.37
CA GLU A 26 -16.89 6.83 -22.33
C GLU A 26 -17.74 7.34 -21.15
N ARG A 27 -18.94 7.83 -21.43
CA ARG A 27 -19.89 8.24 -20.39
C ARG A 27 -20.35 7.05 -19.55
N LEU A 28 -20.68 5.94 -20.19
CA LEU A 28 -21.09 4.71 -19.49
C LEU A 28 -19.95 4.11 -18.69
N ASP A 29 -18.72 4.10 -19.20
CA ASP A 29 -17.54 3.62 -18.47
C ASP A 29 -17.28 4.46 -17.22
N ARG A 30 -17.38 5.80 -17.32
CA ARG A 30 -17.28 6.69 -16.16
C ARG A 30 -18.38 6.41 -15.13
N LEU A 31 -19.62 6.22 -15.57
CA LEU A 31 -20.73 5.87 -14.67
C LEU A 31 -20.52 4.50 -14.00
N ALA A 32 -20.03 3.51 -14.75
CA ALA A 32 -19.72 2.20 -14.23
C ALA A 32 -18.60 2.28 -13.17
N LYS A 33 -17.57 3.08 -13.41
CA LYS A 33 -16.50 3.33 -12.44
C LYS A 33 -17.04 3.96 -11.16
N VAL A 34 -17.80 5.05 -11.25
CA VAL A 34 -18.39 5.72 -10.09
C VAL A 34 -19.30 4.77 -9.29
N ARG A 35 -20.07 3.90 -9.96
CA ARG A 35 -20.90 2.90 -9.28
C ARG A 35 -20.08 1.86 -8.53
N LYS A 36 -18.99 1.37 -9.13
CA LYS A 36 -18.06 0.43 -8.49
C LYS A 36 -17.38 1.09 -7.29
N ASP A 37 -16.87 2.30 -7.45
CA ASP A 37 -16.21 3.05 -6.39
C ASP A 37 -17.17 3.31 -5.22
N LYS A 38 -18.42 3.67 -5.52
CA LYS A 38 -19.48 3.82 -4.50
C LYS A 38 -19.73 2.51 -3.75
N ALA A 39 -19.85 1.39 -4.46
CA ALA A 39 -20.07 0.09 -3.83
C ALA A 39 -18.90 -0.31 -2.91
N VAL A 40 -17.66 -0.05 -3.34
CA VAL A 40 -16.46 -0.27 -2.51
C VAL A 40 -16.49 0.62 -1.27
N TRP A 41 -16.80 1.91 -1.43
CA TRP A 41 -16.91 2.83 -0.31
C TRP A 41 -18.01 2.44 0.68
N GLU A 42 -19.19 2.03 0.19
CA GLU A 42 -20.29 1.56 1.04
C GLU A 42 -19.86 0.32 1.84
N HIS A 43 -19.22 -0.66 1.18
CA HIS A 43 -18.71 -1.84 1.86
C HIS A 43 -17.67 -1.48 2.94
N GLN A 44 -16.72 -0.59 2.63
CA GLN A 44 -15.71 -0.15 3.59
C GLN A 44 -16.35 0.58 4.79
N ARG A 45 -17.29 1.49 4.51
CA ARG A 45 -18.01 2.21 5.56
C ARG A 45 -18.80 1.26 6.44
N THR A 46 -19.51 0.30 5.85
CA THR A 46 -20.25 -0.72 6.60
C THR A 46 -19.29 -1.58 7.42
N TYR A 47 -18.17 -2.01 6.86
CA TYR A 47 -17.14 -2.76 7.59
C TYR A 47 -16.63 -1.98 8.81
N GLU A 48 -16.31 -0.70 8.66
CA GLU A 48 -15.88 0.14 9.78
C GLU A 48 -16.99 0.35 10.81
N GLN A 49 -18.23 0.58 10.36
CA GLN A 49 -19.36 0.74 11.27
C GLN A 49 -19.63 -0.55 12.05
N SER A 50 -19.65 -1.70 11.39
CA SER A 50 -19.79 -3.01 12.02
C SER A 50 -18.64 -3.29 12.98
N LYS A 51 -17.40 -2.90 12.64
CA LYS A 51 -16.25 -3.03 13.53
C LYS A 51 -16.40 -2.16 14.79
N ARG A 52 -16.84 -0.90 14.64
CA ARG A 52 -17.11 -0.01 15.79
C ARG A 52 -18.23 -0.56 16.66
N GLN A 53 -19.30 -1.05 16.06
CA GLN A 53 -20.40 -1.66 16.76
C GLN A 53 -19.96 -2.90 17.54
N TYR A 54 -19.22 -3.81 16.90
CA TYR A 54 -18.66 -5.00 17.55
C TYR A 54 -17.74 -4.61 18.73
N LEU A 55 -16.82 -3.66 18.50
CA LEU A 55 -15.90 -3.25 19.56
C LEU A 55 -16.62 -2.52 20.70
N GLY A 56 -17.64 -1.71 20.43
CA GLY A 56 -18.39 -1.00 21.45
C GLY A 56 -19.36 -1.90 22.22
N GLU A 57 -20.23 -2.59 21.49
CA GLU A 57 -21.36 -3.33 22.08
C GLU A 57 -20.98 -4.74 22.55
N ASP A 58 -20.00 -5.39 21.93
CA ASP A 58 -19.62 -6.76 22.28
C ASP A 58 -18.33 -6.81 23.08
N VAL A 59 -17.30 -6.03 22.72
CA VAL A 59 -15.98 -6.11 23.36
C VAL A 59 -15.86 -5.17 24.56
N LEU A 60 -16.07 -3.87 24.37
CA LEU A 60 -15.81 -2.85 25.38
C LEU A 60 -17.04 -2.45 26.18
N LYS A 61 -18.16 -3.17 26.05
CA LYS A 61 -19.40 -2.92 26.78
C LYS A 61 -19.21 -2.90 28.29
N ASP A 62 -18.40 -3.83 28.80
CA ASP A 62 -17.99 -3.87 30.20
C ASP A 62 -16.57 -4.44 30.31
N THR A 63 -15.97 -4.30 31.49
CA THR A 63 -14.62 -4.82 31.75
C THR A 63 -14.52 -6.34 31.57
N GLY A 64 -15.60 -7.08 31.84
CA GLY A 64 -15.63 -8.54 31.72
C GLY A 64 -15.59 -9.00 30.27
N SER A 65 -16.39 -8.41 29.39
CA SER A 65 -16.36 -8.65 27.95
C SER A 65 -15.00 -8.32 27.35
N ALA A 66 -14.36 -7.23 27.80
CA ALA A 66 -13.04 -6.84 27.34
C ALA A 66 -11.97 -7.88 27.75
N VAL A 67 -12.07 -8.43 28.97
CA VAL A 67 -11.19 -9.49 29.48
C VAL A 67 -11.36 -10.79 28.70
N VAL A 68 -12.60 -11.23 28.46
CA VAL A 68 -12.89 -12.45 27.68
C VAL A 68 -12.38 -12.31 26.24
N TRP A 69 -12.62 -11.15 25.62
CA TRP A 69 -12.11 -10.87 24.28
C TRP A 69 -10.57 -10.84 24.25
N TRP A 70 -9.93 -10.25 25.25
CA TRP A 70 -8.47 -10.20 25.35
C TRP A 70 -7.89 -11.60 25.51
N LEU A 71 -8.49 -12.47 26.32
CA LEU A 71 -8.08 -13.87 26.47
C LEU A 71 -8.21 -14.65 25.17
N ALA A 72 -9.35 -14.52 24.48
CA ALA A 72 -9.57 -15.16 23.19
C ALA A 72 -8.59 -14.67 22.12
N LYS A 73 -8.09 -13.43 22.23
CA LYS A 73 -7.16 -12.84 21.26
C LYS A 73 -5.68 -13.16 21.56
N ASN A 74 -5.35 -13.47 22.81
CA ASN A 74 -3.98 -13.69 23.28
C ASN A 74 -3.81 -15.12 23.84
N ASP A 75 -4.33 -16.15 23.15
CA ASP A 75 -4.13 -17.58 23.48
C ASP A 75 -4.27 -17.92 24.98
N GLU A 76 -5.27 -17.34 25.66
CA GLU A 76 -5.57 -17.62 27.07
C GLU A 76 -4.44 -17.29 28.07
N HIS A 77 -3.59 -16.29 27.80
CA HIS A 77 -2.53 -15.85 28.72
C HIS A 77 -3.08 -15.12 29.97
N VAL A 78 -3.63 -15.88 30.92
CA VAL A 78 -4.33 -15.39 32.12
C VAL A 78 -3.48 -14.43 32.95
N GLU A 79 -2.20 -14.74 33.18
CA GLU A 79 -1.32 -13.90 34.02
C GLU A 79 -1.19 -12.48 33.48
N LYS A 80 -1.05 -12.35 32.16
CA LYS A 80 -0.95 -11.07 31.47
C LYS A 80 -2.32 -10.37 31.42
N THR A 81 -3.42 -11.10 31.27
CA THR A 81 -4.77 -10.51 31.38
C THR A 81 -5.03 -9.90 32.75
N VAL A 82 -4.60 -10.57 33.81
CA VAL A 82 -4.75 -10.07 35.18
C VAL A 82 -3.90 -8.81 35.39
N ALA A 83 -2.69 -8.78 34.84
CA ALA A 83 -1.85 -7.57 34.86
C ALA A 83 -2.51 -6.40 34.09
N ASP A 84 -3.08 -6.69 32.92
CA ASP A 84 -3.72 -5.69 32.04
C ASP A 84 -5.16 -5.33 32.47
N LEU A 85 -5.70 -5.97 33.51
CA LEU A 85 -7.10 -5.80 33.95
C LEU A 85 -7.46 -4.35 34.23
N ALA A 86 -6.55 -3.61 34.87
CA ALA A 86 -6.73 -2.19 35.17
C ALA A 86 -6.81 -1.34 33.90
N LEU A 87 -5.99 -1.66 32.89
CA LEU A 87 -6.00 -0.99 31.59
C LEU A 87 -7.28 -1.29 30.80
N LEU A 88 -7.72 -2.56 30.80
CA LEU A 88 -8.98 -2.97 30.17
C LEU A 88 -10.19 -2.30 30.82
N ALA A 89 -10.18 -2.15 32.15
CA ALA A 89 -11.21 -1.41 32.86
C ALA A 89 -11.27 0.06 32.44
N ARG A 90 -10.10 0.72 32.35
CA ARG A 90 -10.00 2.11 31.88
C ARG A 90 -10.47 2.27 30.44
N LEU A 91 -10.09 1.34 29.55
CA LEU A 91 -10.51 1.35 28.15
C LEU A 91 -12.03 1.16 27.99
N ALA A 92 -12.63 0.20 28.71
CA ALA A 92 -14.06 -0.02 28.69
C ALA A 92 -14.83 1.18 29.28
N SER A 93 -14.37 1.74 30.40
CA SER A 93 -14.97 2.95 30.98
C SER A 93 -14.89 4.15 30.04
N ALA A 94 -13.73 4.37 29.41
CA ALA A 94 -13.55 5.45 28.43
C ALA A 94 -14.37 5.25 27.14
N ALA A 95 -14.56 4.00 26.69
CA ALA A 95 -15.37 3.71 25.51
C ALA A 95 -16.87 3.99 25.73
N ASN A 96 -17.33 3.98 26.98
CA ASN A 96 -18.73 4.17 27.34
C ASN A 96 -19.02 5.51 28.04
N ASP A 97 -18.04 6.41 28.16
CA ASP A 97 -18.14 7.64 28.96
C ASP A 97 -18.67 7.38 30.39
N THR A 98 -18.14 6.33 31.05
CA THR A 98 -18.52 5.94 32.41
C THR A 98 -17.33 5.99 33.36
N ASP A 99 -17.62 6.16 34.65
CA ASP A 99 -16.60 6.07 35.69
C ASP A 99 -16.06 4.65 35.85
N ILE A 100 -14.83 4.55 36.33
CA ILE A 100 -14.17 3.26 36.58
C ILE A 100 -14.75 2.65 37.87
N PRO A 101 -15.16 1.35 37.88
CA PRO A 101 -15.69 0.71 39.08
C PRO A 101 -14.74 0.83 40.28
N GLU A 102 -15.24 1.24 41.44
CA GLU A 102 -14.46 1.49 42.66
C GLU A 102 -13.52 0.33 43.04
N ARG A 103 -13.99 -0.91 42.85
CA ARG A 103 -13.20 -2.13 43.11
C ARG A 103 -11.91 -2.22 42.27
N LEU A 104 -11.88 -1.61 41.08
CA LEU A 104 -10.76 -1.61 40.14
C LEU A 104 -9.91 -0.33 40.25
N GLN A 105 -10.41 0.72 40.89
CA GLN A 105 -9.67 1.96 41.11
C GLN A 105 -8.40 1.72 41.94
N ASN A 106 -8.46 0.81 42.92
CA ASN A 106 -7.29 0.42 43.72
C ASN A 106 -6.17 -0.21 42.88
N LEU A 107 -6.52 -0.95 41.82
CA LEU A 107 -5.54 -1.55 40.90
C LEU A 107 -4.90 -0.47 40.02
N LEU A 108 -5.64 0.58 39.66
CA LEU A 108 -5.11 1.73 38.94
C LEU A 108 -4.19 2.60 39.80
N ALA A 109 -4.48 2.72 41.10
CA ALA A 109 -3.62 3.45 42.04
C ALA A 109 -2.27 2.74 42.29
N GLN A 110 -2.21 1.43 42.02
CA GLN A 110 -0.98 0.63 42.07
C GLN A 110 -0.22 0.61 40.75
N LEU A 111 -0.86 1.03 39.65
CA LEU A 111 -0.11 1.31 38.42
C LEU A 111 0.84 2.47 38.73
N PRO A 112 2.13 2.37 38.39
CA PRO A 112 3.03 3.50 38.47
C PRO A 112 2.36 4.69 37.77
N ASP A 113 2.25 5.81 38.49
CA ASP A 113 1.74 7.08 37.99
C ASP A 113 2.73 7.59 36.95
N GLU A 114 2.61 7.08 35.73
CA GLU A 114 3.25 7.67 34.57
C GLU A 114 2.43 8.95 34.25
N ARG A 115 2.70 10.01 35.01
CA ARG A 115 2.28 11.39 34.72
C ARG A 115 3.46 12.17 34.16
N PRO A 116 3.26 13.16 33.27
CA PRO A 116 2.01 13.63 32.66
C PRO A 116 1.82 13.04 31.26
N ALA A 117 0.86 13.54 30.49
CA ALA A 117 0.86 13.40 29.03
C ALA A 117 2.28 13.52 28.48
N PRO A 118 2.61 12.95 27.31
CA PRO A 118 3.65 13.56 26.53
C PRO A 118 3.18 15.02 26.30
N GLU A 119 3.71 15.96 27.10
CA GLU A 119 4.47 17.03 26.47
C GLU A 119 5.23 16.29 25.38
N PHE A 120 4.80 16.44 24.12
CA PHE A 120 5.71 16.13 23.04
C PHE A 120 6.99 16.79 23.50
N PRO A 121 8.06 16.05 23.85
CA PRO A 121 9.31 16.73 24.01
C PRO A 121 9.43 17.49 22.70
N GLU A 122 9.64 18.81 22.77
CA GLU A 122 10.42 19.46 21.74
C GLU A 122 11.61 18.53 21.61
N ARG A 123 11.52 17.65 20.62
CA ARG A 123 12.42 16.55 20.44
C ARG A 123 13.65 17.33 20.04
N ILE A 124 14.55 17.57 21.01
CA ILE A 124 15.97 17.64 20.69
C ILE A 124 16.11 16.42 19.79
N PRO A 125 16.35 16.58 18.48
CA PRO A 125 16.24 15.48 17.58
C PRO A 125 17.38 14.55 17.95
N ALA A 126 17.07 13.57 18.82
CA ALA A 126 17.76 12.31 18.82
C ALA A 126 17.77 11.90 17.34
N PRO A 127 18.94 11.55 16.78
CA PRO A 127 19.03 11.18 15.38
C PRO A 127 17.93 10.15 15.16
N VAL A 128 16.96 10.54 14.33
CA VAL A 128 15.80 9.73 14.02
C VAL A 128 16.40 8.39 13.60
N PRO A 129 16.14 7.26 14.28
CA PRO A 129 16.44 5.99 13.66
C PRO A 129 15.62 6.02 12.37
N GLU A 130 16.29 6.11 11.23
CA GLU A 130 15.63 6.16 9.93
C GLU A 130 14.59 5.04 9.93
N GLU A 131 13.32 5.41 9.89
CA GLU A 131 12.23 4.45 9.79
C GLU A 131 12.50 3.69 8.51
N ARG A 132 12.90 2.42 8.63
CA ARG A 132 13.20 1.57 7.48
C ARG A 132 12.06 1.72 6.47
N SER A 133 12.39 2.25 5.32
CA SER A 133 11.43 2.51 4.26
C SER A 133 10.92 1.18 3.69
N ALA A 134 9.75 1.22 3.04
CA ALA A 134 9.29 0.10 2.21
C ALA A 134 10.32 -0.30 1.15
N ALA A 135 11.15 0.64 0.68
CA ALA A 135 12.26 0.39 -0.23
C ALA A 135 13.40 -0.40 0.45
N ASP A 136 13.65 -0.19 1.73
CA ASP A 136 14.68 -0.93 2.49
C ASP A 136 14.26 -2.40 2.66
N HIS A 137 13.00 -2.64 3.02
CA HIS A 137 12.46 -3.99 3.12
C HIS A 137 12.43 -4.72 1.76
N LEU A 138 12.14 -3.98 0.69
CA LEU A 138 12.15 -4.54 -0.66
C LEU A 138 13.59 -4.79 -1.15
N SER A 139 14.57 -4.01 -0.69
CA SER A 139 16.00 -4.28 -0.90
C SER A 139 16.42 -5.58 -0.21
N GLU A 140 16.09 -5.73 1.08
CA GLU A 140 16.36 -6.95 1.86
C GLU A 140 15.72 -8.19 1.20
N PHE A 141 14.49 -8.05 0.69
CA PHE A 141 13.81 -9.12 -0.05
C PHE A 141 14.56 -9.51 -1.33
N PHE A 142 15.04 -8.54 -2.10
CA PHE A 142 15.82 -8.83 -3.29
C PHE A 142 17.19 -9.46 -2.98
N ASP A 143 17.83 -9.04 -1.89
CA ASP A 143 19.08 -9.64 -1.43
C ASP A 143 18.87 -11.11 -1.03
N ALA A 144 17.77 -11.41 -0.32
CA ALA A 144 17.38 -12.78 0.02
C ALA A 144 17.09 -13.65 -1.22
N MET A 145 16.61 -13.05 -2.30
CA MET A 145 16.37 -13.72 -3.59
C MET A 145 17.64 -13.86 -4.46
N GLY A 146 18.77 -13.27 -4.03
CA GLY A 146 20.05 -13.32 -4.74
C GLY A 146 20.17 -12.33 -5.91
N PHE A 147 19.37 -11.27 -5.94
CA PHE A 147 19.52 -10.20 -6.93
C PHE A 147 20.56 -9.17 -6.45
N ALA A 148 21.72 -9.13 -7.11
CA ALA A 148 22.78 -8.20 -6.77
C ALA A 148 22.38 -6.73 -7.04
N GLU A 149 23.05 -5.79 -6.37
CA GLU A 149 22.88 -4.35 -6.64
C GLU A 149 23.24 -4.04 -8.10
N GLY A 150 22.35 -3.33 -8.81
CA GLY A 150 22.48 -3.07 -10.25
C GLY A 150 21.85 -4.13 -11.19
N ASP A 151 21.22 -5.18 -10.67
CA ASP A 151 20.45 -6.12 -11.49
C ASP A 151 19.20 -5.45 -12.08
N VAL A 152 19.08 -5.48 -13.41
CA VAL A 152 17.93 -4.93 -14.17
C VAL A 152 16.60 -5.49 -13.66
N ARG A 153 16.58 -6.72 -13.14
CA ARG A 153 15.38 -7.35 -12.58
C ARG A 153 14.84 -6.63 -11.34
N ARG A 154 15.71 -6.00 -10.52
CA ARG A 154 15.28 -5.23 -9.33
C ARG A 154 14.45 -4.02 -9.75
N ALA A 155 14.89 -3.29 -10.79
CA ALA A 155 14.17 -2.14 -11.33
C ALA A 155 12.80 -2.53 -11.93
N MET A 156 12.76 -3.58 -12.76
CA MET A 156 11.52 -4.05 -13.37
C MET A 156 10.49 -4.51 -12.33
N LEU A 157 10.92 -5.27 -11.32
CA LEU A 157 10.04 -5.74 -10.26
C LEU A 157 9.56 -4.60 -9.35
N ALA A 158 10.44 -3.66 -9.00
CA ALA A 158 10.06 -2.46 -8.26
C ALA A 158 9.04 -1.61 -9.04
N GLN A 159 9.18 -1.51 -10.36
CA GLN A 159 8.21 -0.84 -11.23
C GLN A 159 6.85 -1.54 -11.25
N GLN A 160 6.83 -2.88 -11.29
CA GLN A 160 5.58 -3.65 -11.21
C GLN A 160 4.90 -3.49 -9.85
N ILE A 161 5.66 -3.59 -8.76
CA ILE A 161 5.16 -3.47 -7.39
C ILE A 161 4.65 -2.06 -7.15
N SER A 162 5.37 -1.02 -7.58
CA SER A 162 4.92 0.37 -7.46
C SER A 162 3.61 0.64 -8.21
N ARG A 163 3.37 0.01 -9.37
CA ARG A 163 2.08 0.10 -10.08
C ARG A 163 0.93 -0.45 -9.24
N ILE A 164 1.12 -1.64 -8.64
CA ILE A 164 0.12 -2.27 -7.76
C ILE A 164 -0.12 -1.42 -6.50
N VAL A 165 0.94 -0.86 -5.93
CA VAL A 165 0.86 0.01 -4.74
C VAL A 165 0.12 1.33 -5.05
N LYS A 166 0.27 1.88 -6.26
CA LYS A 166 -0.52 3.03 -6.75
C LYS A 166 -2.00 2.70 -6.90
N GLU A 167 -2.34 1.51 -7.41
CA GLU A 167 -3.74 1.05 -7.51
C GLU A 167 -4.43 0.95 -6.14
N GLN A 168 -3.65 0.81 -5.06
CA GLN A 168 -4.12 0.81 -3.66
C GLN A 168 -4.09 2.20 -3.00
N ASN A 169 -3.90 3.28 -3.77
CA ASN A 169 -3.79 4.67 -3.29
C ASN A 169 -2.62 4.97 -2.34
N ARG A 170 -1.54 4.18 -2.36
CA ARG A 170 -0.33 4.41 -1.55
C ARG A 170 0.78 5.07 -2.35
N TYR A 171 0.53 6.30 -2.81
CA TYR A 171 1.39 7.01 -3.78
C TYR A 171 2.80 7.29 -3.25
N GLU A 172 2.95 7.73 -1.99
CA GLU A 172 4.26 8.01 -1.38
C GLU A 172 5.15 6.77 -1.34
N THR A 173 4.58 5.62 -0.95
CA THR A 173 5.30 4.35 -0.93
C THR A 173 5.71 3.92 -2.34
N ALA A 174 4.85 4.10 -3.34
CA ALA A 174 5.17 3.75 -4.72
C ALA A 174 6.27 4.64 -5.31
N GLU A 175 6.27 5.93 -4.98
CA GLU A 175 7.28 6.89 -5.43
C GLU A 175 8.64 6.62 -4.76
N ASP A 176 8.64 6.27 -3.48
CA ASP A 176 9.84 5.87 -2.74
C ASP A 176 10.50 4.61 -3.35
N LEU A 177 9.69 3.60 -3.71
CA LEU A 177 10.18 2.42 -4.44
C LEU A 177 10.79 2.78 -5.80
N LEU A 178 10.16 3.67 -6.57
CA LEU A 178 10.69 4.10 -7.86
C LEU A 178 11.99 4.89 -7.69
N ARG A 179 12.04 5.81 -6.73
CA ARG A 179 13.23 6.63 -6.48
C ARG A 179 14.46 5.78 -6.15
N ARG A 180 14.28 4.66 -5.43
CA ARG A 180 15.37 3.79 -5.01
C ARG A 180 15.85 2.84 -6.11
N PHE A 181 14.93 2.27 -6.89
CA PHE A 181 15.24 1.18 -7.83
C PHE A 181 15.18 1.58 -9.31
N ASP A 182 14.61 2.73 -9.63
CA ASP A 182 14.51 3.30 -10.98
C ASP A 182 14.73 4.82 -10.93
N PRO A 183 15.93 5.28 -10.51
CA PRO A 183 16.20 6.71 -10.39
C PRO A 183 16.05 7.38 -11.76
N PRO A 184 15.33 8.51 -11.85
CA PRO A 184 15.18 9.23 -13.11
C PRO A 184 16.55 9.60 -13.65
N ALA A 185 16.77 9.38 -14.95
CA ALA A 185 18.03 9.71 -15.60
C ALA A 185 18.42 11.16 -15.24
N PRO A 186 19.67 11.41 -14.81
CA PRO A 186 20.12 12.75 -14.48
C PRO A 186 19.92 13.63 -15.72
N PHE A 187 19.25 14.75 -15.54
CA PHE A 187 19.08 15.76 -16.58
C PHE A 187 20.47 16.29 -16.92
N THR A 188 21.07 15.81 -18.00
CA THR A 188 22.20 16.48 -18.63
C THR A 188 21.62 17.64 -19.42
N PRO A 189 21.81 18.91 -19.01
CA PRO A 189 21.51 20.02 -19.91
C PRO A 189 22.36 19.78 -21.17
N ASP A 190 21.67 19.68 -22.29
CA ASP A 190 22.22 19.61 -23.63
C ASP A 190 23.03 20.89 -23.89
N ASN A 191 24.28 20.89 -23.42
CA ASN A 191 25.26 21.88 -23.84
C ASN A 191 25.68 21.45 -25.22
N GLY A 192 25.10 22.11 -26.23
CA GLY A 192 25.34 21.85 -27.64
C GLY A 192 26.83 21.72 -27.94
N GLU A 193 27.23 20.49 -28.24
CA GLU A 193 28.55 20.18 -28.77
C GLU A 193 28.42 20.18 -30.29
N GLU A 194 28.92 21.26 -30.90
CA GLU A 194 29.15 21.36 -32.34
C GLU A 194 29.99 20.15 -32.82
N PRO A 195 29.71 19.59 -34.01
CA PRO A 195 30.45 18.45 -34.51
C PRO A 195 31.83 18.89 -34.99
N ASP A 196 32.85 18.75 -34.14
CA ASP A 196 34.22 19.00 -34.57
C ASP A 196 34.66 17.91 -35.55
N SER A 197 34.84 18.36 -36.79
CA SER A 197 35.18 17.57 -37.95
C SER A 197 36.66 17.19 -37.90
N ARG A 198 37.00 15.95 -37.53
CA ARG A 198 38.30 15.34 -37.85
C ARG A 198 38.19 13.85 -38.15
N SER A 199 37.72 13.55 -39.37
CA SER A 199 38.09 12.32 -40.06
C SER A 199 39.36 12.56 -40.86
N GLY A 200 40.49 12.04 -40.38
CA GLY A 200 41.71 11.80 -41.15
C GLY A 200 41.98 10.29 -41.18
N PRO A 201 42.30 9.68 -42.34
CA PRO A 201 42.23 8.23 -42.56
C PRO A 201 43.51 7.48 -42.07
N PRO A 202 43.50 6.13 -42.10
CA PRO A 202 44.29 5.31 -41.19
C PRO A 202 45.72 5.03 -41.66
N ASN A 203 46.57 4.74 -40.68
CA ASN A 203 47.97 4.38 -40.84
C ASN A 203 48.12 2.99 -41.49
N ALA A 204 48.84 2.90 -42.61
CA ALA A 204 49.34 1.65 -43.17
C ALA A 204 50.84 1.82 -43.49
N HIS A 205 51.68 1.18 -42.68
CA HIS A 205 53.10 0.97 -42.94
C HIS A 205 53.29 -0.21 -43.92
N THR A 206 54.47 -0.23 -44.58
CA THR A 206 55.03 -1.22 -45.55
C THR A 206 54.91 -0.68 -46.99
N GLU A 207 55.93 -0.35 -47.78
CA GLU A 207 57.35 -0.73 -47.88
C GLU A 207 58.08 0.32 -48.76
N ALA A 208 59.39 0.53 -48.55
CA ALA A 208 60.21 1.47 -49.33
C ALA A 208 60.76 0.83 -50.63
N PRO A 209 60.95 1.60 -51.72
CA PRO A 209 61.67 1.14 -52.90
C PRO A 209 63.18 1.43 -52.76
N THR A 210 64.04 0.47 -53.12
CA THR A 210 65.45 0.74 -53.43
C THR A 210 65.70 0.40 -54.89
N THR A 211 65.85 1.45 -55.68
CA THR A 211 66.44 1.44 -57.02
C THR A 211 67.96 1.41 -56.87
N GLN A 212 68.66 0.46 -57.49
CA GLN A 212 70.03 0.66 -58.01
C GLN A 212 70.27 -0.31 -59.19
N GLU A 213 71.08 0.19 -60.13
CA GLU A 213 71.39 -0.18 -61.53
C GLU A 213 71.38 -1.65 -61.98
#